data_AF-A0A9W8D275-F1
#
_entry.id   AF-A0A9W8D275-F1
#
_cell.length_a   1.000
_cell.length_b   1.000
_cell.length_c   1.000
_cell.angle_alpha   90.00
_cell.angle_beta   90.00
_cell.angle_gamma   90.00
#
_symmetry.space_group_name_H-M   'P 1'
#
loop_
_entity.id
_entity.type
_entity.pdbx_description
1 polymer ?
#
loop_
_entity_poly.entity_id
_entity_poly.type
_entity_poly.pdbx_seq_one_letter_code
_entity_poly.pdbx_strand_id
1 'polypeptide(L)'
;MNYFDKLKAKFEQLSTSQHSGGQTDRGNTGGGQPTFAPNQAPYPPQSVGPGGFFVPPQSQGYGGQGYPNQGAYPPSQAPYPQEQQYGGPSAPPKPARADAETARQGPPSKPAQTSKPQGHQLDGIPLALDQHDIFPTKADGSRTHVGEAPKGSMQFLNIEQNELLHQRFVIVYGQVHGVHGANDRIVVRHAYFPPLAFPAVDGYFKVMAELENGSNELRFEYLQNDACVGTGTLTLRMAPDLEKPPLLLAVILGKDSEGTFDAPPQSRGPGRNDLDAAVRKFRCTAYMWQAFMAEQLHRQGFGRRTFRLEENYESDTMARDGERRMTARVHVVRSKRTVAEIRDKERAQQWKAPDGYKRHTDESQFGLANEALNDYGVFQGKHFVVCLTADAQWDAGLGVILGHAALGGGIGDRRLGVFGSHTTHAWPANAEEIAEKFLDTTKTDTRYVANDANECGEHWRAANIGMGAFLHECGHLLTLAHTPSGIMSRGFNDYNRTFMARSPNINGAVRQRDEA
;
A
#
# COMPACT_ATOMS: atom_id res chain seq x y z
N MET A 1 -2.52 5.73 38.74
CA MET A 1 -3.56 5.30 37.78
C MET A 1 -3.26 5.96 36.45
N ASN A 2 -2.82 5.19 35.46
CA ASN A 2 -2.29 5.73 34.21
C ASN A 2 -3.42 6.00 33.20
N TYR A 3 -3.21 6.94 32.30
CA TYR A 3 -4.18 7.48 31.32
C TYR A 3 -4.86 6.40 30.45
N PHE A 4 -4.22 5.24 30.30
CA PHE A 4 -4.73 4.10 29.54
C PHE A 4 -5.86 3.32 30.24
N ASP A 5 -5.91 3.27 31.57
CA ASP A 5 -6.97 2.55 32.28
C ASP A 5 -8.33 3.27 32.16
N LYS A 6 -8.31 4.59 31.93
CA LYS A 6 -9.52 5.42 31.75
C LYS A 6 -10.12 5.33 30.34
N LEU A 7 -9.34 4.96 29.33
CA LEU A 7 -9.82 4.78 27.95
C LEU A 7 -10.46 3.42 27.72
N LYS A 8 -9.94 2.37 28.39
CA LYS A 8 -10.47 1.00 28.26
C LYS A 8 -11.91 0.88 28.78
N ALA A 9 -12.20 1.51 29.92
CA ALA A 9 -13.53 1.49 30.54
C ALA A 9 -14.61 2.22 29.73
N LYS A 10 -14.24 3.16 28.85
CA LYS A 10 -15.21 3.97 28.08
C LYS A 10 -15.60 3.31 26.74
N PHE A 11 -14.77 2.39 26.23
CA PHE A 11 -15.06 1.64 25.00
C PHE A 11 -15.90 0.38 25.24
N GLU A 12 -15.75 -0.29 26.39
CA GLU A 12 -16.59 -1.47 26.73
C GLU A 12 -18.06 -1.11 27.00
N GLN A 13 -18.35 0.14 27.39
CA GLN A 13 -19.73 0.62 27.60
C GLN A 13 -20.48 0.96 26.30
N LEU A 14 -19.79 1.17 25.17
CA LEU A 14 -20.43 1.44 23.87
C LEU A 14 -20.76 0.17 23.08
N SER A 15 -20.25 -1.00 23.49
CA SER A 15 -20.49 -2.27 22.81
C SER A 15 -21.60 -3.13 23.43
N THR A 16 -22.21 -2.70 24.55
CA THR A 16 -23.14 -3.55 25.34
C THR A 16 -24.56 -3.00 25.51
N SER A 17 -24.93 -1.88 24.89
CA SER A 17 -26.32 -1.39 24.93
C SER A 17 -26.97 -1.35 23.55
N GLN A 18 -27.62 -2.45 23.18
CA GLN A 18 -28.97 -2.50 22.56
C GLN A 18 -29.26 -3.92 22.10
N HIS A 19 -29.71 -4.77 23.01
CA HIS A 19 -30.52 -5.96 22.69
C HIS A 19 -31.53 -6.15 23.82
N SER A 20 -32.73 -5.60 23.64
CA SER A 20 -33.89 -5.93 24.47
C SER A 20 -35.19 -5.71 23.68
N GLY A 21 -35.93 -6.81 23.46
CA GLY A 21 -37.35 -6.85 23.08
C GLY A 21 -37.62 -6.76 21.55
N GLY A 22 -38.38 -7.63 20.92
CA GLY A 22 -39.25 -8.69 21.43
C GLY A 22 -39.82 -9.55 20.28
N GLN A 23 -40.18 -10.77 20.63
CA GLN A 23 -40.93 -11.73 19.81
C GLN A 23 -42.36 -11.23 19.53
N THR A 24 -42.80 -11.36 18.28
CA THR A 24 -44.18 -11.72 17.96
C THR A 24 -44.21 -12.65 16.75
N ASP A 25 -45.11 -13.62 16.83
CA ASP A 25 -45.19 -14.87 16.10
C ASP A 25 -46.22 -14.80 14.94
N ARG A 26 -45.98 -15.59 13.89
CA ARG A 26 -46.90 -16.14 12.86
C ARG A 26 -47.49 -15.27 11.74
N GLY A 27 -47.44 -15.84 10.52
CA GLY A 27 -48.41 -15.60 9.45
C GLY A 27 -47.96 -16.03 8.05
N ASN A 28 -48.05 -17.32 7.73
CA ASN A 28 -47.90 -17.87 6.37
C ASN A 28 -49.15 -17.60 5.53
N THR A 29 -49.02 -17.19 4.26
CA THR A 29 -49.89 -17.58 3.12
C THR A 29 -49.38 -17.01 1.78
N GLY A 30 -49.04 -17.91 0.85
CA GLY A 30 -49.67 -17.98 -0.48
C GLY A 30 -49.26 -17.01 -1.60
N GLY A 31 -48.54 -17.54 -2.59
CA GLY A 31 -48.98 -17.56 -3.99
C GLY A 31 -48.72 -16.35 -4.89
N GLY A 32 -48.05 -16.60 -6.02
CA GLY A 32 -48.19 -15.79 -7.24
C GLY A 32 -46.88 -15.39 -7.92
N GLN A 33 -46.48 -16.12 -8.96
CA GLN A 33 -45.62 -15.56 -10.01
C GLN A 33 -46.38 -14.47 -10.78
N PRO A 34 -45.66 -13.53 -11.41
CA PRO A 34 -45.61 -13.61 -12.86
C PRO A 34 -44.22 -13.33 -13.47
N THR A 35 -44.00 -14.02 -14.59
CA THR A 35 -42.94 -13.85 -15.58
C THR A 35 -43.03 -12.50 -16.30
N PHE A 36 -41.90 -11.80 -16.49
CA PHE A 36 -41.71 -10.88 -17.64
C PHE A 36 -40.24 -10.86 -18.11
N ALA A 37 -40.10 -10.75 -19.43
CA ALA A 37 -38.93 -10.97 -20.27
C ALA A 37 -37.88 -9.82 -20.21
N PRO A 38 -36.65 -10.03 -20.74
CA PRO A 38 -35.53 -9.11 -20.56
C PRO A 38 -35.58 -7.94 -21.56
N ASN A 39 -35.41 -6.71 -21.06
CA ASN A 39 -35.37 -5.51 -21.89
C ASN A 39 -33.91 -5.11 -22.19
N GLN A 40 -33.58 -5.11 -23.47
CA GLN A 40 -32.32 -4.61 -24.03
C GLN A 40 -32.30 -3.09 -23.94
N ALA A 41 -31.19 -2.51 -23.47
CA ALA A 41 -30.95 -1.07 -23.52
C ALA A 41 -30.15 -0.71 -24.79
N PRO A 42 -30.56 0.32 -25.57
CA PRO A 42 -29.88 0.71 -26.80
C PRO A 42 -28.76 1.75 -26.58
N TYR A 43 -27.69 1.62 -27.37
CA TYR A 43 -26.64 2.63 -27.54
C TYR A 43 -27.18 3.93 -28.16
N PRO A 44 -26.62 5.11 -27.82
CA PRO A 44 -26.74 6.31 -28.64
C PRO A 44 -25.46 6.60 -29.48
N PRO A 45 -25.56 7.47 -30.51
CA PRO A 45 -24.89 7.26 -31.79
C PRO A 45 -23.64 8.13 -32.03
N GLN A 46 -22.88 7.71 -33.04
CA GLN A 46 -21.82 8.45 -33.72
C GLN A 46 -22.38 9.70 -34.42
N SER A 47 -21.64 10.81 -34.36
CA SER A 47 -21.80 11.95 -35.27
C SER A 47 -20.43 12.40 -35.81
N VAL A 48 -20.48 12.91 -37.03
CA VAL A 48 -19.38 13.01 -38.01
C VAL A 48 -19.00 14.48 -38.19
N GLY A 49 -17.72 14.83 -37.94
CA GLY A 49 -16.92 15.95 -38.49
C GLY A 49 -17.45 17.41 -38.48
N PRO A 50 -16.64 18.42 -38.90
CA PRO A 50 -15.30 18.33 -39.51
C PRO A 50 -14.22 19.31 -38.95
N GLY A 51 -12.95 18.97 -39.24
CA GLY A 51 -11.90 19.86 -39.77
C GLY A 51 -11.50 21.14 -39.02
N GLY A 52 -10.25 21.19 -38.55
CA GLY A 52 -9.59 22.44 -38.18
C GLY A 52 -8.18 22.23 -37.62
N PHE A 53 -7.19 22.14 -38.50
CA PHE A 53 -5.77 22.20 -38.14
C PHE A 53 -5.44 23.56 -37.53
N PHE A 54 -4.83 23.58 -36.34
CA PHE A 54 -4.17 24.77 -35.80
C PHE A 54 -2.67 24.52 -35.70
N VAL A 55 -1.93 25.27 -36.52
CA VAL A 55 -0.46 25.35 -36.55
C VAL A 55 -0.05 26.45 -35.58
N PRO A 56 0.87 26.22 -34.61
CA PRO A 56 1.46 27.32 -33.85
C PRO A 56 2.54 28.01 -34.71
N PRO A 57 2.58 29.36 -34.76
CA PRO A 57 3.64 30.05 -35.47
C PRO A 57 4.96 29.99 -34.70
N GLN A 58 6.00 29.53 -35.39
CA GLN A 58 7.37 29.95 -35.14
C GLN A 58 7.59 31.33 -35.77
N SER A 59 8.17 32.28 -35.00
CA SER A 59 9.22 33.14 -35.52
C SER A 59 9.95 33.90 -34.41
N GLN A 60 11.29 33.76 -34.47
CA GLN A 60 12.34 34.79 -34.40
C GLN A 60 12.44 35.63 -33.09
N GLY A 61 13.60 35.75 -32.43
CA GLY A 61 14.96 35.73 -32.93
C GLY A 61 15.53 37.15 -33.03
N TYR A 62 16.10 37.64 -31.92
CA TYR A 62 17.10 38.72 -31.81
C TYR A 62 17.80 38.44 -30.45
N GLY A 63 19.10 38.25 -30.28
CA GLY A 63 20.26 38.68 -31.07
C GLY A 63 20.87 39.93 -30.43
N GLY A 64 21.92 39.79 -29.61
CA GLY A 64 22.80 40.94 -29.28
C GLY A 64 23.43 40.97 -27.88
N GLN A 65 24.59 40.32 -27.73
CA GLN A 65 25.85 40.79 -27.14
C GLN A 65 25.91 41.56 -25.80
N GLY A 66 26.83 41.13 -24.92
CA GLY A 66 27.60 42.05 -24.07
C GLY A 66 28.00 41.53 -22.69
N TYR A 67 29.15 40.86 -22.59
CA TYR A 67 30.01 40.89 -21.37
C TYR A 67 30.81 42.21 -21.38
N PRO A 68 31.22 42.83 -20.24
CA PRO A 68 32.18 42.19 -19.32
C PRO A 68 32.13 42.56 -17.81
N ASN A 69 32.52 41.56 -17.00
CA ASN A 69 33.56 41.57 -15.94
C ASN A 69 33.57 42.57 -14.74
N GLN A 70 34.14 42.05 -13.63
CA GLN A 70 34.48 42.67 -12.32
C GLN A 70 33.33 42.73 -11.30
N GLY A 71 33.41 42.25 -10.06
CA GLY A 71 34.51 41.76 -9.24
C GLY A 71 34.33 42.32 -7.82
N ALA A 72 34.05 41.47 -6.82
CA ALA A 72 34.30 41.74 -5.39
C ALA A 72 33.86 40.54 -4.51
N TYR A 73 34.84 39.82 -3.97
CA TYR A 73 34.82 39.32 -2.58
C TYR A 73 35.13 40.52 -1.65
N PRO A 74 34.98 40.50 -0.29
CA PRO A 74 34.99 39.37 0.66
C PRO A 74 33.99 39.59 1.86
N PRO A 75 34.16 39.07 3.11
CA PRO A 75 35.02 38.01 3.64
C PRO A 75 34.28 36.92 4.46
N SER A 76 35.06 35.92 4.83
CA SER A 76 34.75 34.74 5.63
C SER A 76 35.02 34.90 7.14
N GLN A 77 34.35 34.06 7.95
CA GLN A 77 34.66 33.60 9.34
C GLN A 77 34.28 34.60 10.47
N ALA A 78 33.69 34.23 11.62
CA ALA A 78 33.61 32.97 12.39
C ALA A 78 32.37 33.01 13.35
N PRO A 79 32.29 32.22 14.44
CA PRO A 79 31.66 30.90 14.53
C PRO A 79 30.40 30.86 15.43
N TYR A 80 29.63 29.78 15.28
CA TYR A 80 28.45 29.45 16.10
C TYR A 80 28.80 29.28 17.60
N PRO A 81 27.97 29.77 18.53
CA PRO A 81 28.11 29.45 19.95
C PRO A 81 27.69 28.00 20.24
N GLN A 82 28.50 27.33 21.07
CA GLN A 82 28.19 26.06 21.70
C GLN A 82 26.95 26.19 22.60
N GLU A 83 25.94 25.34 22.39
CA GLU A 83 24.91 25.11 23.40
C GLU A 83 25.15 23.83 24.17
N GLN A 84 24.86 23.96 25.46
CA GLN A 84 25.27 23.14 26.56
C GLN A 84 24.59 21.76 26.58
N GLN A 85 25.43 20.80 26.92
CA GLN A 85 25.14 19.44 27.30
C GLN A 85 24.22 19.40 28.54
N TYR A 86 22.93 19.10 28.36
CA TYR A 86 22.04 18.71 29.47
C TYR A 86 22.00 17.19 29.58
N GLY A 87 22.42 16.70 30.75
CA GLY A 87 22.53 15.30 31.11
C GLY A 87 21.19 14.56 31.15
N GLY A 88 21.17 13.36 30.57
CA GLY A 88 20.07 12.43 30.71
C GLY A 88 20.02 11.78 32.10
N PRO A 89 18.84 11.37 32.58
CA PRO A 89 18.75 10.56 33.78
C PRO A 89 19.13 9.10 33.48
N SER A 90 20.03 8.59 34.32
CA SER A 90 20.62 7.26 34.37
C SER A 90 19.59 6.12 34.44
N ALA A 91 19.91 5.03 33.74
CA ALA A 91 19.21 3.74 33.81
C ALA A 91 19.32 3.09 35.21
N PRO A 92 18.26 2.42 35.71
CA PRO A 92 18.32 1.63 36.93
C PRO A 92 18.96 0.24 36.70
N PRO A 93 19.59 -0.36 37.73
CA PRO A 93 20.45 -1.53 37.58
C PRO A 93 19.66 -2.86 37.50
N LYS A 94 20.25 -3.84 36.79
CA LYS A 94 19.81 -5.25 36.75
C LYS A 94 20.07 -5.94 38.10
N PRO A 95 19.16 -6.77 38.63
CA PRO A 95 19.46 -7.64 39.75
C PRO A 95 20.16 -8.94 39.31
N ALA A 96 21.07 -9.39 40.18
CA ALA A 96 21.94 -10.55 40.02
C ALA A 96 21.24 -11.89 40.32
N ARG A 97 21.79 -12.96 39.73
CA ARG A 97 21.53 -14.37 40.05
C ARG A 97 21.99 -14.69 41.48
N ALA A 98 21.21 -15.52 42.18
CA ALA A 98 21.66 -16.32 43.31
C ALA A 98 21.18 -17.76 43.10
N ASP A 99 22.11 -18.71 43.26
CA ASP A 99 21.91 -20.16 43.18
C ASP A 99 21.77 -20.79 44.59
N ALA A 100 21.23 -22.02 44.59
CA ALA A 100 21.26 -23.09 45.62
C ALA A 100 20.36 -22.92 46.87
N GLU A 101 19.69 -23.91 47.46
CA GLU A 101 19.56 -25.39 47.37
C GLU A 101 18.46 -25.74 48.44
N THR A 102 17.53 -26.71 48.37
CA THR A 102 17.73 -28.17 48.53
C THR A 102 16.35 -28.91 48.56
N ALA A 103 16.32 -30.04 47.86
CA ALA A 103 15.76 -31.37 48.18
C ALA A 103 14.30 -31.60 48.66
N ARG A 104 13.57 -32.46 47.92
CA ARG A 104 13.10 -33.79 48.38
C ARG A 104 12.69 -34.70 47.20
N GLN A 105 13.04 -35.98 47.32
CA GLN A 105 13.03 -37.06 46.33
C GLN A 105 11.70 -37.86 46.30
N GLY A 106 11.38 -38.51 45.17
CA GLY A 106 10.44 -39.65 45.05
C GLY A 106 10.08 -40.01 43.59
N PRO A 107 9.86 -41.29 43.21
CA PRO A 107 10.46 -41.95 42.03
C PRO A 107 9.51 -42.20 40.82
N PRO A 108 9.99 -42.77 39.69
CA PRO A 108 9.34 -42.67 38.37
C PRO A 108 8.52 -43.89 37.96
N SER A 109 7.53 -43.69 37.07
CA SER A 109 6.85 -44.78 36.35
C SER A 109 6.37 -44.35 34.95
N LYS A 110 6.78 -45.10 33.92
CA LYS A 110 6.10 -45.33 32.63
C LYS A 110 5.93 -46.86 32.51
N PRO A 111 5.09 -47.44 31.62
CA PRO A 111 4.30 -46.86 30.52
C PRO A 111 2.84 -47.38 30.40
N ALA A 112 2.00 -46.75 29.58
CA ALA A 112 0.88 -47.43 28.93
C ALA A 112 0.53 -46.76 27.58
N GLN A 113 0.55 -47.58 26.53
CA GLN A 113 0.03 -47.27 25.20
C GLN A 113 -1.51 -47.29 25.24
N THR A 114 -2.16 -46.27 24.70
CA THR A 114 -3.54 -46.36 24.23
C THR A 114 -3.70 -45.60 22.90
N SER A 115 -4.51 -46.22 22.05
CA SER A 115 -4.74 -45.97 20.63
C SER A 115 -5.37 -44.61 20.30
N LYS A 116 -5.02 -44.09 19.11
CA LYS A 116 -5.60 -42.90 18.45
C LYS A 116 -7.13 -42.96 18.34
N PRO A 117 -7.79 -41.79 18.34
CA PRO A 117 -8.79 -41.46 17.32
C PRO A 117 -8.18 -40.50 16.30
N GLN A 118 -8.42 -40.76 15.01
CA GLN A 118 -8.09 -39.87 13.91
C GLN A 118 -8.86 -38.55 14.07
N GLY A 119 -8.15 -37.47 14.37
CA GLY A 119 -8.63 -36.09 14.25
C GLY A 119 -8.12 -35.50 12.94
N HIS A 120 -9.03 -34.96 12.13
CA HIS A 120 -8.72 -34.16 10.94
C HIS A 120 -7.68 -33.07 11.28
N GLN A 121 -6.59 -33.03 10.52
CA GLN A 121 -5.57 -32.01 10.61
C GLN A 121 -6.13 -30.72 10.00
N LEU A 122 -6.25 -29.67 10.82
CA LEU A 122 -6.42 -28.32 10.32
C LEU A 122 -5.05 -27.86 9.79
N ASP A 123 -4.96 -27.62 8.49
CA ASP A 123 -3.80 -26.99 7.86
C ASP A 123 -3.70 -25.53 8.32
N GLY A 124 -2.54 -25.13 8.86
CA GLY A 124 -2.32 -23.76 9.33
C GLY A 124 -1.25 -23.62 10.41
N ILE A 125 -0.11 -24.30 10.28
CA ILE A 125 1.06 -23.94 11.10
C ILE A 125 1.76 -22.78 10.36
N PRO A 126 1.90 -21.59 10.98
CA PRO A 126 2.67 -20.50 10.39
C PRO A 126 4.10 -20.95 10.11
N LEU A 127 4.61 -20.68 8.92
CA LEU A 127 6.03 -20.87 8.64
C LEU A 127 6.81 -19.87 9.51
N ALA A 128 7.85 -20.33 10.19
CA ALA A 128 8.66 -19.46 11.01
C ALA A 128 9.39 -18.43 10.12
N LEU A 129 9.35 -17.15 10.52
CA LEU A 129 9.92 -16.01 9.76
C LEU A 129 11.41 -16.19 9.40
N ASP A 130 12.15 -17.05 10.12
CA ASP A 130 13.57 -17.34 9.93
C ASP A 130 13.86 -18.50 8.96
N GLN A 131 12.87 -19.33 8.62
CA GLN A 131 13.06 -20.51 7.78
C GLN A 131 12.98 -20.22 6.28
N HIS A 132 12.48 -19.05 5.87
CA HIS A 132 12.41 -18.69 4.45
C HIS A 132 13.74 -18.16 3.88
N ASP A 133 14.62 -17.63 4.75
CA ASP A 133 15.96 -17.19 4.36
C ASP A 133 16.94 -18.39 4.29
N ILE A 134 16.54 -19.58 4.76
CA ILE A 134 17.42 -20.76 4.90
C ILE A 134 16.65 -22.05 4.52
N PHE A 135 16.70 -22.37 3.22
CA PHE A 135 16.26 -23.60 2.54
C PHE A 135 14.73 -23.87 2.54
N PRO A 136 14.13 -24.14 1.36
CA PRO A 136 12.74 -24.57 1.31
C PRO A 136 12.62 -25.96 1.97
N THR A 137 12.00 -26.02 3.15
CA THR A 137 11.49 -27.30 3.67
C THR A 137 10.30 -27.71 2.82
N LYS A 138 10.35 -28.92 2.27
CA LYS A 138 9.18 -29.59 1.69
C LYS A 138 8.08 -29.70 2.76
N ALA A 139 6.83 -29.86 2.33
CA ALA A 139 5.68 -30.10 3.19
C ALA A 139 5.83 -31.34 4.13
N ASP A 140 6.84 -32.19 3.92
CA ASP A 140 7.17 -33.36 4.75
C ASP A 140 8.21 -33.09 5.85
N GLY A 141 8.73 -31.87 5.98
CA GLY A 141 9.71 -31.50 7.00
C GLY A 141 11.14 -32.05 6.75
N SER A 142 11.42 -32.61 5.58
CA SER A 142 12.77 -33.05 5.22
C SER A 142 13.67 -31.85 4.89
N ARG A 143 14.81 -31.75 5.58
CA ARG A 143 15.91 -30.82 5.26
C ARG A 143 16.75 -31.43 4.16
N THR A 144 16.77 -30.83 2.98
CA THR A 144 17.75 -31.19 1.94
C THR A 144 19.12 -30.68 2.36
N HIS A 145 20.12 -31.57 2.46
CA HIS A 145 21.51 -31.17 2.32
C HIS A 145 21.70 -30.73 0.87
N VAL A 146 21.52 -29.43 0.61
CA VAL A 146 21.78 -28.83 -0.70
C VAL A 146 23.29 -28.60 -0.78
N GLY A 147 23.99 -29.31 -1.66
CA GLY A 147 25.35 -28.94 -2.02
C GLY A 147 25.39 -27.49 -2.50
N GLU A 148 26.48 -26.75 -2.25
CA GLU A 148 26.58 -25.34 -2.62
C GLU A 148 26.16 -25.13 -4.08
N ALA A 149 25.09 -24.35 -4.28
CA ALA A 149 24.59 -24.06 -5.61
C ALA A 149 25.68 -23.32 -6.41
N PRO A 150 25.86 -23.62 -7.71
CA PRO A 150 26.89 -22.99 -8.51
C PRO A 150 26.80 -21.47 -8.47
N LYS A 151 27.96 -20.79 -8.43
CA LYS A 151 28.01 -19.32 -8.54
C LYS A 151 27.29 -18.87 -9.80
N GLY A 152 26.42 -17.87 -9.67
CA GLY A 152 25.60 -17.34 -10.76
C GLY A 152 24.27 -18.08 -10.96
N SER A 153 24.00 -19.17 -10.23
CA SER A 153 22.70 -19.84 -10.28
C SER A 153 21.62 -19.01 -9.58
N MET A 154 20.49 -18.81 -10.27
CA MET A 154 19.34 -18.08 -9.75
C MET A 154 18.35 -19.04 -9.07
N GLN A 155 17.87 -18.65 -7.90
CA GLN A 155 16.85 -19.33 -7.12
C GLN A 155 15.71 -18.36 -6.81
N PHE A 156 14.48 -18.77 -7.09
CA PHE A 156 13.27 -18.11 -6.61
C PHE A 156 12.95 -18.64 -5.21
N LEU A 157 12.72 -17.74 -4.25
CA LEU A 157 12.64 -18.07 -2.83
C LEU A 157 11.20 -18.11 -2.33
N ASN A 158 10.31 -17.31 -2.90
CA ASN A 158 8.94 -17.20 -2.42
C ASN A 158 7.91 -17.81 -3.38
N ILE A 159 8.29 -18.32 -4.55
CA ILE A 159 7.35 -18.74 -5.61
C ILE A 159 7.83 -19.98 -6.36
N GLU A 160 6.89 -20.85 -6.76
CA GLU A 160 7.18 -22.11 -7.44
C GLU A 160 6.80 -22.08 -8.94
N GLN A 161 7.42 -22.98 -9.70
CA GLN A 161 7.09 -23.16 -11.12
C GLN A 161 5.63 -23.61 -11.30
N ASN A 162 4.96 -23.01 -12.27
CA ASN A 162 3.55 -23.24 -12.64
C ASN A 162 2.54 -22.96 -11.51
N GLU A 163 2.91 -22.20 -10.49
CA GLU A 163 1.99 -21.83 -9.42
C GLU A 163 0.78 -21.03 -9.98
N LEU A 164 -0.41 -21.29 -9.43
CA LEU A 164 -1.64 -20.57 -9.78
C LEU A 164 -1.83 -19.35 -8.88
N LEU A 165 -2.04 -18.19 -9.51
CA LEU A 165 -2.19 -16.89 -8.87
C LEU A 165 -3.52 -16.24 -9.27
N HIS A 166 -4.02 -15.34 -8.43
CA HIS A 166 -5.33 -14.70 -8.61
C HIS A 166 -5.24 -13.17 -8.71
N GLN A 167 -4.01 -12.64 -8.82
CA GLN A 167 -3.69 -11.23 -8.89
C GLN A 167 -2.83 -10.93 -10.12
N ARG A 168 -3.00 -9.74 -10.70
CA ARG A 168 -2.28 -9.29 -11.89
C ARG A 168 -0.79 -9.07 -11.63
N PHE A 169 -0.42 -8.63 -10.43
CA PHE A 169 0.98 -8.39 -10.08
C PHE A 169 1.43 -9.27 -8.93
N VAL A 170 2.61 -9.87 -9.07
CA VAL A 170 3.22 -10.75 -8.08
C VAL A 170 4.58 -10.22 -7.65
N ILE A 171 4.86 -10.28 -6.35
CA ILE A 171 6.20 -10.02 -5.83
C ILE A 171 7.02 -11.31 -5.98
N VAL A 172 8.11 -11.24 -6.74
CA VAL A 172 9.09 -12.33 -6.85
C VAL A 172 10.31 -11.97 -6.03
N TYR A 173 10.61 -12.78 -5.03
CA TYR A 173 11.82 -12.72 -4.22
C TYR A 173 12.77 -13.83 -4.64
N GLY A 174 14.03 -13.50 -4.88
CA GLY A 174 15.04 -14.48 -5.27
C GLY A 174 16.45 -14.10 -4.90
N GLN A 175 17.37 -15.03 -5.19
CA GLN A 175 18.80 -14.89 -4.96
C GLN A 175 19.60 -15.46 -6.13
N VAL A 176 20.73 -14.85 -6.43
CA VAL A 176 21.79 -15.39 -7.28
C VAL A 176 22.98 -15.78 -6.41
N HIS A 177 23.34 -17.06 -6.39
CA HIS A 177 24.36 -17.61 -5.50
C HIS A 177 25.76 -17.08 -5.83
N GLY A 178 26.55 -16.75 -4.81
CA GLY A 178 27.94 -16.31 -4.94
C GLY A 178 28.16 -14.95 -5.63
N VAL A 179 27.10 -14.14 -5.78
CA VAL A 179 27.16 -12.76 -6.29
C VAL A 179 27.10 -11.79 -5.12
N HIS A 180 27.97 -10.79 -5.12
CA HIS A 180 28.07 -9.75 -4.09
C HIS A 180 28.17 -8.38 -4.76
N GLY A 181 27.49 -7.37 -4.23
CA GLY A 181 27.41 -6.06 -4.88
C GLY A 181 26.29 -5.19 -4.34
N ALA A 182 26.58 -3.91 -4.14
CA ALA A 182 25.61 -2.97 -3.57
C ALA A 182 24.74 -2.25 -4.60
N ASN A 183 25.17 -2.21 -5.88
CA ASN A 183 24.58 -1.40 -6.95
C ASN A 183 24.10 -2.23 -8.14
N ASP A 184 23.71 -3.48 -7.87
CA ASP A 184 23.25 -4.41 -8.89
C ASP A 184 21.76 -4.16 -9.23
N ARG A 185 21.26 -4.83 -10.28
CA ARG A 185 19.84 -4.79 -10.64
C ARG A 185 19.33 -6.12 -11.14
N ILE A 186 18.05 -6.37 -10.93
CA ILE A 186 17.30 -7.44 -11.59
C ILE A 186 16.44 -6.82 -12.69
N VAL A 187 16.42 -7.45 -13.86
CA VAL A 187 15.48 -7.11 -14.94
C VAL A 187 14.57 -8.30 -15.15
N VAL A 188 13.25 -8.07 -15.07
CA VAL A 188 12.24 -9.05 -15.48
C VAL A 188 11.69 -8.66 -16.85
N ARG A 189 11.55 -9.65 -17.71
CA ARG A 189 10.97 -9.51 -19.06
C ARG A 189 9.74 -10.39 -19.18
N HIS A 190 8.71 -9.81 -19.76
CA HIS A 190 7.46 -10.47 -20.11
C HIS A 190 7.16 -10.18 -21.58
N ALA A 191 6.41 -11.05 -22.26
CA ALA A 191 6.11 -10.89 -23.69
C ALA A 191 5.20 -9.68 -23.97
N TYR A 192 4.33 -9.32 -23.02
CA TYR A 192 3.26 -8.35 -23.20
C TYR A 192 3.36 -7.13 -22.28
N PHE A 193 4.39 -7.07 -21.43
CA PHE A 193 4.62 -5.96 -20.50
C PHE A 193 6.07 -5.46 -20.62
N PRO A 194 6.32 -4.14 -20.57
CA PRO A 194 7.67 -3.60 -20.67
C PRO A 194 8.61 -4.18 -19.60
N PRO A 195 9.91 -4.33 -19.91
CA PRO A 195 10.86 -4.81 -18.92
C PRO A 195 10.89 -3.92 -17.67
N LEU A 196 10.78 -4.55 -16.51
CA LEU A 196 10.89 -3.87 -15.22
C LEU A 196 12.27 -4.11 -14.63
N ALA A 197 12.89 -3.04 -14.13
CA ALA A 197 14.21 -3.08 -13.51
C ALA A 197 14.12 -2.64 -12.05
N PHE A 198 14.59 -3.48 -11.14
CA PHE A 198 14.60 -3.21 -9.70
C PHE A 198 16.03 -3.30 -9.16
N PRO A 199 16.38 -2.54 -8.12
CA PRO A 199 17.67 -2.65 -7.47
C PRO A 199 17.82 -4.04 -6.84
N ALA A 200 19.01 -4.60 -7.01
CA ALA A 200 19.43 -5.83 -6.37
C ALA A 200 20.65 -5.55 -5.49
N VAL A 201 20.83 -6.36 -4.45
CA VAL A 201 21.91 -6.20 -3.47
C VAL A 201 22.39 -7.57 -3.03
N ASP A 202 23.70 -7.80 -3.06
CA ASP A 202 24.37 -9.01 -2.60
C ASP A 202 23.74 -10.31 -3.14
N GLY A 203 23.45 -10.34 -4.44
CA GLY A 203 22.78 -11.46 -5.09
C GLY A 203 21.28 -11.55 -4.84
N TYR A 204 20.71 -10.84 -3.86
CA TYR A 204 19.28 -10.83 -3.59
C TYR A 204 18.55 -9.80 -4.45
N PHE A 205 17.32 -10.15 -4.84
CA PHE A 205 16.45 -9.26 -5.60
C PHE A 205 14.98 -9.44 -5.21
N LYS A 206 14.22 -8.35 -5.29
CA LYS A 206 12.76 -8.35 -5.25
C LYS A 206 12.25 -7.56 -6.44
N VAL A 207 11.21 -8.06 -7.10
CA VAL A 207 10.59 -7.38 -8.24
C VAL A 207 9.10 -7.65 -8.26
N MET A 208 8.32 -6.62 -8.60
CA MET A 208 6.90 -6.75 -8.86
C MET A 208 6.73 -7.07 -10.35
N ALA A 209 6.40 -8.32 -10.68
CA ALA A 209 6.21 -8.79 -12.04
C ALA A 209 4.72 -8.75 -12.41
N GLU A 210 4.43 -8.38 -13.65
CA GLU A 210 3.08 -8.41 -14.22
C GLU A 210 2.74 -9.81 -14.76
N LEU A 211 1.46 -10.14 -14.71
CA LEU A 211 0.88 -11.39 -15.20
C LEU A 211 -0.41 -11.10 -15.97
N GLU A 212 -0.59 -11.78 -17.09
CA GLU A 212 -1.84 -11.86 -17.84
C GLU A 212 -2.60 -13.15 -17.53
N ASN A 213 -3.91 -13.15 -17.81
CA ASN A 213 -4.73 -14.34 -17.61
C ASN A 213 -4.21 -15.50 -18.48
N GLY A 214 -3.95 -16.65 -17.87
CA GLY A 214 -3.34 -17.81 -18.51
C GLY A 214 -1.90 -18.04 -18.06
N SER A 215 -1.05 -18.53 -18.97
CA SER A 215 0.34 -18.90 -18.71
C SER A 215 1.28 -17.74 -19.03
N ASN A 216 2.16 -17.41 -18.09
CA ASN A 216 3.11 -16.31 -18.18
C ASN A 216 4.51 -16.87 -18.06
N GLU A 217 5.34 -16.71 -19.10
CA GLU A 217 6.77 -17.03 -19.04
C GLU A 217 7.55 -15.75 -18.74
N LEU A 218 8.13 -15.68 -17.55
CA LEU A 218 8.93 -14.55 -17.08
C LEU A 218 10.41 -14.90 -17.16
N ARG A 219 11.20 -14.02 -17.79
CA ARG A 219 12.65 -14.15 -17.85
C ARG A 219 13.31 -13.11 -16.96
N PHE A 220 14.27 -13.56 -16.14
CA PHE A 220 15.00 -12.76 -15.17
C PHE A 220 16.47 -12.67 -15.55
N GLU A 221 17.03 -11.47 -15.46
CA GLU A 221 18.43 -11.16 -15.75
C GLU A 221 19.01 -10.35 -14.59
N TYR A 222 19.95 -10.93 -13.87
CA TYR A 222 20.69 -10.25 -12.80
C TYR A 222 21.91 -9.57 -13.39
N LEU A 223 21.97 -8.25 -13.26
CA LEU A 223 23.01 -7.43 -13.85
C LEU A 223 23.89 -6.82 -12.77
N GLN A 224 25.20 -7.01 -12.90
CA GLN A 224 26.24 -6.39 -12.09
C GLN A 224 27.15 -5.58 -13.02
N ASN A 225 27.28 -4.27 -12.78
CA ASN A 225 27.99 -3.34 -13.67
C ASN A 225 27.55 -3.49 -15.14
N ASP A 226 26.24 -3.57 -15.38
CA ASP A 226 25.60 -3.80 -16.69
C ASP A 226 25.90 -5.16 -17.36
N ALA A 227 26.74 -6.01 -16.76
CA ALA A 227 26.98 -7.37 -17.24
C ALA A 227 25.97 -8.35 -16.63
N CYS A 228 25.38 -9.21 -17.45
CA CYS A 228 24.49 -10.27 -16.97
C CYS A 228 25.31 -11.39 -16.31
N VAL A 229 25.11 -11.59 -15.01
CA VAL A 229 25.87 -12.56 -14.18
C VAL A 229 25.00 -13.70 -13.65
N GLY A 230 23.69 -13.65 -13.88
CA GLY A 230 22.76 -14.72 -13.54
C GLY A 230 21.45 -14.58 -14.32
N THR A 231 20.86 -15.70 -14.70
CA THR A 231 19.57 -15.74 -15.39
C THR A 231 18.65 -16.77 -14.76
N GLY A 232 17.35 -16.56 -14.93
CA GLY A 232 16.32 -17.52 -14.52
C GLY A 232 15.06 -17.35 -15.36
N THR A 233 14.27 -18.42 -15.43
CA THR A 233 12.94 -18.40 -16.06
C THR A 233 11.92 -18.94 -15.07
N LEU A 234 10.78 -18.29 -14.97
CA LEU A 234 9.65 -18.69 -14.12
C LEU A 234 8.37 -18.67 -14.96
N THR A 235 7.70 -19.81 -15.04
CA THR A 235 6.39 -19.93 -15.67
C THR A 235 5.31 -19.89 -14.59
N LEU A 236 4.37 -18.97 -14.68
CA LEU A 236 3.29 -18.81 -13.70
C LEU A 236 1.93 -18.87 -14.39
N ARG A 237 0.90 -19.33 -13.68
CA ARG A 237 -0.48 -19.29 -14.16
C ARG A 237 -1.24 -18.22 -13.39
N MET A 238 -1.95 -17.35 -14.08
CA MET A 238 -2.84 -16.39 -13.46
C MET A 238 -4.27 -16.63 -13.93
N ALA A 239 -5.22 -16.68 -12.99
CA ALA A 239 -6.64 -16.70 -13.29
C ALA A 239 -7.39 -15.88 -12.23
N PRO A 240 -8.09 -14.80 -12.59
CA PRO A 240 -8.77 -13.97 -11.61
C PRO A 240 -9.92 -14.73 -10.94
N ASP A 241 -10.07 -14.58 -9.62
CA ASP A 241 -11.21 -15.15 -8.87
C ASP A 241 -12.44 -14.24 -9.00
N LEU A 242 -13.15 -14.36 -10.14
CA LEU A 242 -14.29 -13.51 -10.50
C LEU A 242 -15.55 -13.76 -9.65
N GLU A 243 -15.60 -14.85 -8.89
CA GLU A 243 -16.75 -15.18 -8.03
C GLU A 243 -16.79 -14.34 -6.75
N LYS A 244 -15.66 -13.74 -6.35
CA LYS A 244 -15.58 -12.89 -5.15
C LYS A 244 -16.02 -11.47 -5.46
N PRO A 245 -16.54 -10.71 -4.48
CA PRO A 245 -16.77 -9.27 -4.67
C PRO A 245 -15.44 -8.51 -4.81
N PRO A 246 -15.37 -7.44 -5.61
CA PRO A 246 -14.18 -6.62 -5.74
C PRO A 246 -14.07 -5.59 -4.62
N LEU A 247 -12.83 -5.20 -4.34
CA LEU A 247 -12.53 -3.90 -3.76
C LEU A 247 -12.63 -2.85 -4.87
N LEU A 248 -13.54 -1.89 -4.70
CA LEU A 248 -13.75 -0.79 -5.63
C LEU A 248 -12.94 0.43 -5.21
N LEU A 249 -12.39 1.13 -6.21
CA LEU A 249 -11.55 2.31 -6.01
C LEU A 249 -12.34 3.56 -6.39
N ALA A 250 -12.40 4.56 -5.50
CA ALA A 250 -13.05 5.84 -5.77
C ALA A 250 -12.13 7.01 -5.44
N VAL A 251 -12.07 8.00 -6.34
CA VAL A 251 -11.48 9.31 -6.08
C VAL A 251 -12.61 10.30 -5.87
N ILE A 252 -12.67 10.92 -4.69
CA ILE A 252 -13.71 11.88 -4.33
C ILE A 252 -13.15 13.29 -4.45
N LEU A 253 -13.91 14.16 -5.10
CA LEU A 253 -13.58 15.57 -5.27
C LEU A 253 -14.82 16.46 -5.07
N GLY A 254 -14.61 17.69 -4.62
CA GLY A 254 -15.65 18.69 -4.47
C GLY A 254 -16.27 19.08 -5.82
N LYS A 255 -17.50 19.59 -5.80
CA LYS A 255 -18.20 20.03 -7.02
C LYS A 255 -17.42 21.08 -7.80
N ASP A 256 -16.72 21.97 -7.10
CA ASP A 256 -15.88 23.06 -7.59
C ASP A 256 -14.38 22.72 -7.58
N SER A 257 -14.02 21.44 -7.40
CA SER A 257 -12.62 21.01 -7.42
C SER A 257 -12.01 21.11 -8.81
N GLU A 258 -10.82 21.68 -8.84
CA GLU A 258 -9.90 21.68 -10.00
C GLU A 258 -9.27 20.29 -10.24
N GLY A 259 -9.45 19.34 -9.31
CA GLY A 259 -8.90 18.00 -9.41
C GLY A 259 -7.39 17.97 -9.24
N THR A 260 -6.84 18.73 -8.29
CA THR A 260 -5.40 18.71 -7.99
C THR A 260 -5.14 18.30 -6.54
N PHE A 261 -3.96 17.71 -6.31
CA PHE A 261 -3.50 17.35 -4.97
C PHE A 261 -2.19 18.07 -4.62
N ASP A 262 -1.83 18.06 -3.33
CA ASP A 262 -0.62 18.69 -2.84
C ASP A 262 0.66 18.09 -3.41
N ALA A 263 1.52 18.96 -3.92
CA ALA A 263 2.84 18.60 -4.40
C ALA A 263 3.84 19.73 -4.14
N PRO A 264 5.13 19.41 -3.98
CA PRO A 264 6.19 20.42 -4.01
C PRO A 264 6.17 21.21 -5.33
N PRO A 265 6.57 22.50 -5.36
CA PRO A 265 6.47 23.35 -6.56
C PRO A 265 7.07 22.74 -7.83
N GLN A 266 8.22 22.06 -7.71
CA GLN A 266 8.91 21.40 -8.82
C GLN A 266 8.14 20.19 -9.40
N SER A 267 7.18 19.65 -8.64
CA SER A 267 6.38 18.48 -8.97
C SER A 267 4.93 18.83 -9.32
N ARG A 268 4.62 20.12 -9.54
CA ARG A 268 3.28 20.58 -9.97
C ARG A 268 3.16 20.64 -11.49
N GLY A 269 1.93 20.57 -11.96
CA GLY A 269 1.55 20.75 -13.36
C GLY A 269 0.87 19.53 -13.98
N PRO A 270 0.50 19.64 -15.28
CA PRO A 270 -0.21 18.60 -16.00
C PRO A 270 0.51 17.24 -15.94
N GLY A 271 -0.24 16.19 -15.64
CA GLY A 271 0.22 14.81 -15.48
C GLY A 271 1.02 14.54 -14.21
N ARG A 272 1.24 15.54 -13.34
CA ARG A 272 2.07 15.39 -12.12
C ARG A 272 1.26 15.44 -10.84
N ASN A 273 0.38 16.44 -10.69
CA ASN A 273 -0.46 16.61 -9.50
C ASN A 273 -1.94 16.87 -9.80
N ASP A 274 -2.40 16.46 -10.98
CA ASP A 274 -3.79 16.55 -11.42
C ASP A 274 -4.56 15.25 -11.19
N LEU A 275 -5.83 15.24 -11.60
CA LEU A 275 -6.76 14.14 -11.39
C LEU A 275 -6.30 12.86 -12.12
N ASP A 276 -5.74 13.02 -13.32
CA ASP A 276 -5.15 11.90 -14.06
C ASP A 276 -3.99 11.27 -13.27
N ALA A 277 -3.07 12.10 -12.76
CA ALA A 277 -2.00 11.62 -11.89
C ALA A 277 -2.54 10.93 -10.63
N ALA A 278 -3.59 11.48 -9.99
CA ALA A 278 -4.21 10.89 -8.81
C ALA A 278 -4.78 9.50 -9.12
N VAL A 279 -5.49 9.36 -10.24
CA VAL A 279 -6.05 8.09 -10.71
C VAL A 279 -4.94 7.07 -10.98
N ARG A 280 -3.89 7.45 -11.71
CA ARG A 280 -2.75 6.56 -12.02
C ARG A 280 -2.02 6.08 -10.76
N LYS A 281 -1.71 7.01 -9.86
CA LYS A 281 -1.03 6.73 -8.59
C LYS A 281 -1.88 5.86 -7.67
N PHE A 282 -3.18 6.13 -7.57
CA PHE A 282 -4.08 5.34 -6.75
C PHE A 282 -4.27 3.92 -7.30
N ARG A 283 -4.40 3.80 -8.63
CA ARG A 283 -4.44 2.49 -9.30
C ARG A 283 -3.18 1.67 -9.05
N CYS A 284 -2.00 2.26 -9.25
CA CYS A 284 -0.72 1.60 -8.99
C CYS A 284 -0.62 1.12 -7.53
N THR A 285 -0.98 2.01 -6.60
CA THR A 285 -1.04 1.71 -5.16
C THR A 285 -1.97 0.53 -4.86
N ALA A 286 -3.16 0.46 -5.47
CA ALA A 286 -4.10 -0.65 -5.28
C ALA A 286 -3.56 -2.00 -5.75
N TYR A 287 -2.82 -2.03 -6.87
CA TYR A 287 -2.13 -3.25 -7.31
C TYR A 287 -1.00 -3.66 -6.38
N MET A 288 -0.26 -2.68 -5.84
CA MET A 288 0.77 -2.95 -4.83
C MET A 288 0.15 -3.53 -3.55
N TRP A 289 -1.00 -3.03 -3.12
CA TRP A 289 -1.74 -3.64 -2.01
C TRP A 289 -2.16 -5.07 -2.30
N GLN A 290 -2.69 -5.34 -3.50
CA GLN A 290 -3.10 -6.66 -3.91
C GLN A 290 -1.93 -7.66 -3.86
N ALA A 291 -0.77 -7.25 -4.37
CA ALA A 291 0.46 -8.05 -4.34
C ALA A 291 0.99 -8.24 -2.91
N PHE A 292 1.02 -7.18 -2.11
CA PHE A 292 1.44 -7.23 -0.70
C PHE A 292 0.59 -8.22 0.10
N MET A 293 -0.74 -8.12 0.00
CA MET A 293 -1.65 -8.99 0.74
C MET A 293 -1.50 -10.45 0.34
N ALA A 294 -1.33 -10.74 -0.96
CA ALA A 294 -1.06 -12.09 -1.44
C ALA A 294 0.21 -12.68 -0.85
N GLU A 295 1.28 -11.87 -0.80
CA GLU A 295 2.57 -12.28 -0.23
C GLU A 295 2.48 -12.48 1.29
N GLN A 296 1.86 -11.56 2.02
CA GLN A 296 1.73 -11.68 3.48
C GLN A 296 0.86 -12.88 3.88
N LEU A 297 -0.26 -13.13 3.20
CA LEU A 297 -1.10 -14.29 3.49
C LEU A 297 -0.41 -15.61 3.15
N HIS A 298 0.37 -15.65 2.07
CA HIS A 298 1.19 -16.82 1.73
C HIS A 298 2.22 -17.15 2.80
N ARG A 299 2.99 -16.16 3.25
CA ARG A 299 4.02 -16.33 4.30
C ARG A 299 3.44 -16.81 5.62
N GLN A 300 2.20 -16.45 5.92
CA GLN A 300 1.49 -16.89 7.12
C GLN A 300 0.76 -18.24 6.93
N GLY A 301 0.95 -18.92 5.80
CA GLY A 301 0.38 -20.25 5.55
C GLY A 301 -1.07 -20.26 5.05
N PHE A 302 -1.64 -19.10 4.69
CA PHE A 302 -3.01 -19.00 4.16
C PHE A 302 -3.10 -19.12 2.64
N GLY A 303 -1.97 -19.40 1.97
CA GLY A 303 -1.84 -19.37 0.51
C GLY A 303 -1.83 -17.96 -0.07
N ARG A 304 -1.57 -17.84 -1.39
CA ARG A 304 -1.56 -16.54 -2.09
C ARG A 304 -2.95 -16.04 -2.39
N ARG A 305 -3.64 -15.62 -1.33
CA ARG A 305 -4.98 -15.05 -1.38
C ARG A 305 -4.91 -13.54 -1.26
N THR A 306 -5.80 -12.84 -1.93
CA THR A 306 -5.92 -11.39 -1.84
C THR A 306 -7.32 -10.96 -2.26
N PHE A 307 -7.68 -9.70 -2.04
CA PHE A 307 -8.91 -9.15 -2.61
C PHE A 307 -8.73 -8.97 -4.12
N ARG A 308 -9.82 -9.10 -4.89
CA ARG A 308 -9.80 -8.72 -6.29
C ARG A 308 -10.04 -7.21 -6.44
N LEU A 309 -9.57 -6.65 -7.54
CA LEU A 309 -9.99 -5.33 -8.00
C LEU A 309 -11.08 -5.47 -9.06
N GLU A 310 -11.87 -4.42 -9.28
CA GLU A 310 -12.69 -4.33 -10.49
C GLU A 310 -11.79 -3.91 -11.64
N GLU A 311 -11.62 -4.78 -12.63
CA GLU A 311 -10.75 -4.54 -13.78
C GLU A 311 -11.55 -4.52 -15.09
N ASN A 312 -11.19 -3.60 -15.98
CA ASN A 312 -11.77 -3.45 -17.31
C ASN A 312 -10.66 -3.44 -18.37
N TYR A 313 -11.00 -3.78 -19.61
CA TYR A 313 -10.09 -3.65 -20.73
C TYR A 313 -10.06 -2.19 -21.23
N GLU A 314 -9.12 -1.39 -20.73
CA GLU A 314 -8.98 0.04 -21.03
C GLU A 314 -7.49 0.42 -21.17
N SER A 315 -7.19 1.70 -21.41
CA SER A 315 -5.81 2.18 -21.48
C SER A 315 -5.11 1.92 -20.16
N ASP A 316 -4.06 1.09 -20.20
CA ASP A 316 -3.35 0.70 -19.00
C ASP A 316 -2.44 1.83 -18.53
N THR A 317 -2.39 2.03 -17.22
CA THR A 317 -1.50 3.04 -16.62
C THR A 317 -0.44 2.40 -15.74
N MET A 318 -0.35 1.08 -15.72
CA MET A 318 0.71 0.36 -15.04
C MET A 318 2.02 0.34 -15.82
N ALA A 319 2.00 0.70 -17.10
CA ALA A 319 3.15 0.86 -17.98
C ALA A 319 3.08 2.18 -18.76
N ARG A 320 4.23 2.69 -19.21
CA ARG A 320 4.34 3.91 -20.03
C ARG A 320 4.24 3.67 -21.55
N ASP A 321 3.76 2.51 -21.97
CA ASP A 321 3.68 2.12 -23.39
C ASP A 321 2.38 2.53 -24.08
N GLY A 322 1.36 2.95 -23.32
CA GLY A 322 0.07 3.38 -23.87
C GLY A 322 -0.80 2.23 -24.37
N GLU A 323 -0.42 0.99 -24.08
CA GLU A 323 -1.17 -0.20 -24.49
C GLU A 323 -2.45 -0.38 -23.65
N ARG A 324 -3.41 -1.12 -24.22
CA ARG A 324 -4.64 -1.48 -23.50
C ARG A 324 -4.49 -2.85 -22.85
N ARG A 325 -4.84 -2.95 -21.58
CA ARG A 325 -4.81 -4.21 -20.80
C ARG A 325 -6.01 -4.27 -19.86
N MET A 326 -6.22 -5.43 -19.25
CA MET A 326 -7.09 -5.52 -18.08
C MET A 326 -6.47 -4.68 -16.96
N THR A 327 -7.14 -3.60 -16.56
CA THR A 327 -6.61 -2.65 -15.58
C THR A 327 -7.70 -2.20 -14.61
N ALA A 328 -7.33 -1.90 -13.37
CA ALA A 328 -8.29 -1.61 -12.31
C ALA A 328 -9.04 -0.30 -12.56
N ARG A 329 -10.36 -0.32 -12.46
CA ARG A 329 -11.19 0.86 -12.62
C ARG A 329 -11.08 1.75 -11.39
N VAL A 330 -10.88 3.05 -11.62
CA VAL A 330 -10.96 4.08 -10.58
C VAL A 330 -12.15 4.98 -10.90
N HIS A 331 -13.13 4.99 -10.00
CA HIS A 331 -14.33 5.81 -10.15
C HIS A 331 -14.06 7.23 -9.69
N VAL A 332 -14.25 8.21 -10.56
CA VAL A 332 -14.15 9.63 -10.21
C VAL A 332 -15.53 10.12 -9.76
N VAL A 333 -15.65 10.47 -8.49
CA VAL A 333 -16.92 10.83 -7.83
C VAL A 333 -16.90 12.30 -7.43
N ARG A 334 -17.63 13.12 -8.17
CA ARG A 334 -17.81 14.53 -7.85
C ARG A 334 -18.92 14.70 -6.80
N SER A 335 -18.53 15.07 -5.59
CA SER A 335 -19.43 15.32 -4.46
C SER A 335 -20.28 16.58 -4.69
N LYS A 336 -21.46 16.66 -4.07
CA LYS A 336 -22.25 17.90 -3.99
C LYS A 336 -21.65 18.96 -3.05
N ARG A 337 -20.69 18.56 -2.21
CA ARG A 337 -19.92 19.44 -1.33
C ARG A 337 -18.88 20.22 -2.12
N THR A 338 -18.64 21.45 -1.71
CA THR A 338 -17.53 22.28 -2.19
C THR A 338 -16.19 21.81 -1.63
N VAL A 339 -15.10 22.20 -2.27
CA VAL A 339 -13.73 22.03 -1.75
C VAL A 339 -13.60 22.68 -0.37
N ALA A 340 -14.19 23.86 -0.17
CA ALA A 340 -14.16 24.55 1.13
C ALA A 340 -14.86 23.74 2.24
N GLU A 341 -15.99 23.09 1.94
CA GLU A 341 -16.66 22.20 2.89
C GLU A 341 -15.83 20.93 3.16
N ILE A 342 -15.23 20.32 2.13
CA ILE A 342 -14.33 19.16 2.30
C ILE A 342 -13.12 19.52 3.17
N ARG A 343 -12.53 20.70 2.94
CA ARG A 343 -11.35 21.20 3.65
C ARG A 343 -11.66 21.92 4.97
N ASP A 344 -12.89 21.85 5.48
CA ASP A 344 -13.21 22.41 6.78
C ASP A 344 -12.34 21.76 7.87
N LYS A 345 -11.61 22.59 8.63
CA LYS A 345 -10.71 22.14 9.71
C LYS A 345 -11.41 21.27 10.75
N GLU A 346 -12.71 21.48 11.01
CA GLU A 346 -13.44 20.65 11.97
C GLU A 346 -13.59 19.20 11.49
N ARG A 347 -13.53 18.97 10.18
CA ARG A 347 -13.57 17.62 9.59
C ARG A 347 -12.19 16.97 9.51
N ALA A 348 -11.10 17.71 9.71
CA ALA A 348 -9.75 17.17 9.68
C ALA A 348 -9.48 16.33 10.95
N GLN A 349 -9.16 15.05 10.77
CA GLN A 349 -9.00 14.10 11.90
C GLN A 349 -7.92 14.54 12.90
N GLN A 350 -6.91 15.26 12.44
CA GLN A 350 -5.77 15.71 13.24
C GLN A 350 -6.06 17.00 14.02
N TRP A 351 -7.08 17.74 13.63
CA TRP A 351 -7.33 19.06 14.19
C TRP A 351 -7.94 18.95 15.59
N LYS A 352 -7.35 19.70 16.54
CA LYS A 352 -7.82 19.77 17.93
C LYS A 352 -8.39 21.15 18.17
N ALA A 353 -9.68 21.17 18.52
CA ALA A 353 -10.36 22.40 18.89
C ALA A 353 -9.73 23.00 20.15
N PRO A 354 -9.48 24.33 20.20
CA PRO A 354 -9.07 25.01 21.43
C PRO A 354 -10.13 24.89 22.54
N ASP A 355 -9.72 25.09 23.78
CA ASP A 355 -10.64 25.08 24.92
C ASP A 355 -11.78 26.10 24.74
N GLY A 356 -13.01 25.67 25.00
CA GLY A 356 -14.21 26.50 24.86
C GLY A 356 -14.69 26.73 23.42
N TYR A 357 -13.99 26.18 22.41
CA TYR A 357 -14.42 26.26 21.02
C TYR A 357 -15.71 25.44 20.80
N LYS A 358 -16.71 26.07 20.18
CA LYS A 358 -17.96 25.42 19.80
C LYS A 358 -17.90 25.05 18.32
N ARG A 359 -17.93 23.74 18.06
CA ARG A 359 -17.99 23.20 16.70
C ARG A 359 -19.29 23.60 16.02
N HIS A 360 -19.22 23.89 14.72
CA HIS A 360 -20.39 24.07 13.87
C HIS A 360 -20.76 22.81 13.09
N THR A 361 -19.90 21.79 13.08
CA THR A 361 -20.21 20.49 12.47
C THR A 361 -19.57 19.31 13.21
N ASP A 362 -20.32 18.22 13.33
CA ASP A 362 -19.84 16.91 13.82
C ASP A 362 -19.60 15.91 12.66
N GLU A 363 -19.78 16.35 11.42
CA GLU A 363 -19.58 15.51 10.23
C GLU A 363 -18.10 15.15 10.04
N SER A 364 -17.82 13.91 9.62
CA SER A 364 -16.47 13.42 9.36
C SER A 364 -16.21 13.26 7.86
N GLN A 365 -14.94 13.17 7.45
CA GLN A 365 -14.57 12.80 6.07
C GLN A 365 -15.16 11.44 5.67
N PHE A 366 -15.31 10.51 6.63
CA PHE A 366 -15.94 9.22 6.41
C PHE A 366 -17.42 9.36 6.02
N GLY A 367 -18.16 10.22 6.73
CA GLY A 367 -19.56 10.54 6.41
C GLY A 367 -19.71 11.22 5.04
N LEU A 368 -18.82 12.17 4.73
CA LEU A 368 -18.80 12.88 3.45
C LEU A 368 -18.53 11.93 2.28
N ALA A 369 -17.55 11.04 2.43
CA ALA A 369 -17.27 10.02 1.43
C ALA A 369 -18.47 9.09 1.21
N ASN A 370 -19.12 8.66 2.30
CA ASN A 370 -20.31 7.82 2.23
C ASN A 370 -21.46 8.51 1.47
N GLU A 371 -21.68 9.81 1.73
CA GLU A 371 -22.65 10.65 1.03
C GLU A 371 -22.36 10.75 -0.47
N ALA A 372 -21.12 11.09 -0.85
CA ALA A 372 -20.74 11.24 -2.24
C ALA A 372 -20.93 9.94 -3.05
N LEU A 373 -20.60 8.80 -2.45
CA LEU A 373 -20.81 7.49 -3.06
C LEU A 373 -22.30 7.11 -3.21
N ASN A 374 -23.17 7.53 -2.27
CA ASN A 374 -24.63 7.33 -2.41
C ASN A 374 -25.14 8.10 -3.63
N ASP A 375 -24.74 9.36 -3.78
CA ASP A 375 -25.20 10.24 -4.86
C ASP A 375 -24.69 9.77 -6.23
N TYR A 376 -23.56 9.05 -6.30
CA TYR A 376 -23.00 8.51 -7.55
C TYR A 376 -23.77 7.31 -8.13
N GLY A 377 -24.54 6.59 -7.32
CA GLY A 377 -25.42 5.49 -7.77
C GLY A 377 -24.74 4.14 -8.07
N VAL A 378 -23.48 4.11 -8.51
CA VAL A 378 -22.76 2.83 -8.78
C VAL A 378 -22.50 2.02 -7.51
N PHE A 379 -22.40 2.70 -6.36
CA PHE A 379 -22.06 2.09 -5.07
C PHE A 379 -23.28 1.76 -4.20
N GLN A 380 -24.45 1.58 -4.81
CA GLN A 380 -25.69 1.27 -4.10
C GLN A 380 -25.72 -0.22 -3.69
N GLY A 381 -25.85 -0.47 -2.39
CA GLY A 381 -25.88 -1.82 -1.82
C GLY A 381 -24.55 -2.26 -1.19
N LYS A 382 -24.32 -3.58 -1.16
CA LYS A 382 -23.17 -4.20 -0.48
C LYS A 382 -21.90 -4.11 -1.33
N HIS A 383 -21.07 -3.13 -1.02
CA HIS A 383 -19.77 -2.93 -1.68
C HIS A 383 -18.63 -2.79 -0.67
N PHE A 384 -17.43 -3.12 -1.14
CA PHE A 384 -16.16 -2.79 -0.49
C PHE A 384 -15.56 -1.64 -1.28
N VAL A 385 -15.44 -0.46 -0.69
CA VAL A 385 -15.00 0.75 -1.40
C VAL A 385 -13.91 1.46 -0.61
N VAL A 386 -12.78 1.74 -1.25
CA VAL A 386 -11.73 2.62 -0.72
C VAL A 386 -11.76 3.94 -1.46
N CYS A 387 -11.75 5.03 -0.71
CA CYS A 387 -11.93 6.39 -1.20
C CYS A 387 -10.69 7.23 -0.94
N LEU A 388 -10.10 7.75 -2.01
CA LEU A 388 -9.09 8.79 -1.95
C LEU A 388 -9.77 10.16 -2.08
N THR A 389 -9.71 11.00 -1.05
CA THR A 389 -10.16 12.40 -1.14
C THR A 389 -9.09 13.21 -1.87
N ALA A 390 -9.35 13.57 -3.13
CA ALA A 390 -8.42 14.31 -3.99
C ALA A 390 -8.09 15.69 -3.43
N ASP A 391 -9.07 16.34 -2.81
CA ASP A 391 -8.95 17.70 -2.28
C ASP A 391 -8.31 17.77 -0.88
N ALA A 392 -7.61 16.73 -0.42
CA ALA A 392 -6.85 16.88 0.82
C ALA A 392 -5.73 17.92 0.64
N GLN A 393 -5.52 18.76 1.64
CA GLN A 393 -4.55 19.86 1.57
C GLN A 393 -3.88 20.12 2.92
N TRP A 394 -2.57 20.29 2.89
CA TRP A 394 -1.75 20.72 4.00
C TRP A 394 -1.98 22.20 4.31
N ASP A 395 -2.43 22.49 5.52
CA ASP A 395 -2.48 23.83 6.06
C ASP A 395 -1.29 24.03 7.01
N ALA A 396 -0.25 24.72 6.52
CA ALA A 396 0.97 24.98 7.28
C ALA A 396 0.74 25.90 8.49
N GLY A 397 -0.30 26.75 8.46
CA GLY A 397 -0.61 27.66 9.57
C GLY A 397 -1.29 26.94 10.73
N LEU A 398 -2.17 25.99 10.42
CA LEU A 398 -2.84 25.13 11.40
C LEU A 398 -2.01 23.91 11.79
N GLY A 399 -1.06 23.51 10.96
CA GLY A 399 -0.27 22.29 11.14
C GLY A 399 -1.12 21.01 10.98
N VAL A 400 -2.15 21.04 10.13
CA VAL A 400 -3.08 19.92 9.91
C VAL A 400 -3.34 19.68 8.43
N ILE A 401 -3.71 18.44 8.11
CA ILE A 401 -4.14 18.06 6.76
C ILE A 401 -5.66 18.17 6.68
N LEU A 402 -6.14 19.18 5.96
CA LEU A 402 -7.55 19.39 5.64
C LEU A 402 -8.03 18.35 4.63
N GLY A 403 -9.32 17.98 4.64
CA GLY A 403 -9.85 16.97 3.72
C GLY A 403 -9.32 15.55 3.95
N HIS A 404 -8.55 15.32 5.01
CA HIS A 404 -7.95 14.03 5.34
C HIS A 404 -8.59 13.40 6.59
N ALA A 405 -8.86 12.11 6.47
CA ALA A 405 -8.98 11.17 7.57
C ALA A 405 -8.38 9.84 7.11
N ALA A 406 -7.78 9.08 8.02
CA ALA A 406 -7.47 7.67 7.85
C ALA A 406 -8.48 6.89 8.70
N LEU A 407 -9.50 6.35 8.04
CA LEU A 407 -10.60 5.61 8.69
C LEU A 407 -11.14 4.50 7.78
N GLY A 408 -11.31 3.30 8.33
CA GLY A 408 -11.98 2.18 7.70
C GLY A 408 -13.02 1.51 8.59
N GLY A 409 -14.04 0.89 7.99
CA GLY A 409 -15.08 0.17 8.73
C GLY A 409 -16.34 -0.08 7.92
N GLY A 410 -17.47 -0.23 8.63
CA GLY A 410 -18.78 -0.45 8.03
C GLY A 410 -19.73 0.75 8.21
N ILE A 411 -20.54 1.04 7.20
CA ILE A 411 -21.63 2.01 7.27
C ILE A 411 -22.84 1.52 6.46
N GLY A 412 -23.96 1.29 7.14
CA GLY A 412 -25.09 0.56 6.57
C GLY A 412 -24.64 -0.80 6.02
N ASP A 413 -25.00 -1.08 4.77
CA ASP A 413 -24.62 -2.31 4.05
C ASP A 413 -23.22 -2.26 3.40
N ARG A 414 -22.52 -1.12 3.46
CA ARG A 414 -21.23 -0.91 2.81
C ARG A 414 -20.05 -1.08 3.77
N ARG A 415 -18.92 -1.47 3.21
CA ARG A 415 -17.59 -1.44 3.84
C ARG A 415 -16.78 -0.34 3.15
N LEU A 416 -16.31 0.63 3.94
CA LEU A 416 -15.74 1.88 3.45
C LEU A 416 -14.40 2.14 4.13
N GLY A 417 -13.41 2.57 3.34
CA GLY A 417 -12.12 3.09 3.80
C GLY A 417 -11.90 4.45 3.17
N VAL A 418 -11.39 5.43 3.92
CA VAL A 418 -11.19 6.80 3.46
C VAL A 418 -9.77 7.23 3.79
N PHE A 419 -9.13 7.91 2.84
CA PHE A 419 -7.79 8.48 2.99
C PHE A 419 -7.64 9.76 2.16
N GLY A 420 -6.86 10.72 2.66
CA GLY A 420 -6.57 11.96 1.95
C GLY A 420 -5.43 11.83 0.93
N SER A 421 -5.41 12.69 -0.09
CA SER A 421 -4.38 12.72 -1.14
C SER A 421 -3.03 13.34 -0.74
N HIS A 422 -2.83 13.77 0.51
CA HIS A 422 -1.68 14.60 0.91
C HIS A 422 -0.29 13.99 0.65
N THR A 423 -0.18 12.66 0.63
CA THR A 423 1.07 11.93 0.32
C THR A 423 1.22 11.50 -1.14
N THR A 424 0.20 11.68 -1.99
CA THR A 424 0.18 11.09 -3.35
C THR A 424 1.28 11.62 -4.26
N HIS A 425 1.83 12.80 -3.98
CA HIS A 425 3.00 13.33 -4.69
C HIS A 425 4.18 12.34 -4.69
N ALA A 426 4.33 11.55 -3.62
CA ALA A 426 5.40 10.57 -3.46
C ALA A 426 5.06 9.17 -4.02
N TRP A 427 3.82 8.90 -4.44
CA TRP A 427 3.42 7.56 -4.90
C TRP A 427 3.88 7.27 -6.33
N PRO A 428 4.16 6.01 -6.69
CA PRO A 428 4.44 5.63 -8.08
C PRO A 428 3.17 5.73 -8.91
N ALA A 429 3.28 6.21 -10.16
CA ALA A 429 2.15 6.28 -11.08
C ALA A 429 2.02 5.04 -11.99
N ASN A 430 3.04 4.18 -12.01
CA ASN A 430 3.16 2.97 -12.83
C ASN A 430 4.21 2.04 -12.20
N ALA A 431 4.35 0.81 -12.73
CA ALA A 431 5.26 -0.19 -12.19
C ALA A 431 6.75 0.22 -12.31
N GLU A 432 7.11 0.96 -13.35
CA GLU A 432 8.47 1.46 -13.60
C GLU A 432 8.94 2.47 -12.53
N GLU A 433 8.02 3.20 -11.90
CA GLU A 433 8.32 4.20 -10.86
C GLU A 433 8.48 3.63 -9.45
N ILE A 434 8.07 2.38 -9.19
CA ILE A 434 8.03 1.81 -7.83
C ILE A 434 9.39 1.92 -7.15
N ALA A 435 10.45 1.45 -7.83
CA ALA A 435 11.80 1.46 -7.29
C ALA A 435 12.33 2.88 -7.06
N GLU A 436 12.04 3.81 -7.96
CA GLU A 436 12.43 5.22 -7.83
C GLU A 436 11.78 5.84 -6.59
N LYS A 437 10.46 5.69 -6.44
CA LYS A 437 9.70 6.31 -5.34
C LYS A 437 10.06 5.76 -3.98
N PHE A 438 10.33 4.46 -3.87
CA PHE A 438 10.80 3.87 -2.62
C PHE A 438 12.26 4.18 -2.25
N LEU A 439 13.01 4.80 -3.16
CA LEU A 439 14.39 5.24 -2.91
C LEU A 439 14.55 6.77 -2.91
N ASP A 440 13.46 7.53 -3.11
CA ASP A 440 13.50 9.00 -3.16
C ASP A 440 13.74 9.59 -1.75
N THR A 441 14.98 9.99 -1.50
CA THR A 441 15.41 10.62 -0.23
C THR A 441 15.26 12.14 -0.22
N THR A 442 14.55 12.72 -1.19
CA THR A 442 14.21 14.14 -1.19
C THR A 442 13.53 14.53 0.13
N LYS A 443 14.05 15.58 0.77
CA LYS A 443 13.52 16.08 2.05
C LYS A 443 12.19 16.77 1.84
N THR A 444 11.26 16.51 2.76
CA THR A 444 9.94 17.13 2.77
C THR A 444 10.04 18.61 3.13
N ASP A 445 9.48 19.46 2.27
CA ASP A 445 9.35 20.89 2.50
C ASP A 445 7.96 21.21 3.03
N THR A 446 7.88 21.42 4.35
CA THR A 446 6.61 21.65 5.06
C THR A 446 5.97 22.99 4.77
N ARG A 447 6.58 23.83 3.92
CA ARG A 447 5.92 25.00 3.33
C ARG A 447 4.88 24.61 2.28
N TYR A 448 4.99 23.40 1.70
CA TYR A 448 4.16 22.98 0.57
C TYR A 448 3.44 21.65 0.77
N VAL A 449 3.99 20.71 1.55
CA VAL A 449 3.40 19.38 1.77
C VAL A 449 3.57 18.93 3.22
N ALA A 450 2.70 18.05 3.70
CA ALA A 450 2.70 17.62 5.10
C ALA A 450 3.85 16.66 5.44
N ASN A 451 4.49 16.86 6.61
CA ASN A 451 5.24 15.82 7.30
C ASN A 451 4.29 15.07 8.25
N ASP A 452 3.39 14.27 7.67
CA ASP A 452 2.31 13.61 8.40
C ASP A 452 2.83 12.76 9.57
N ALA A 453 2.23 12.94 10.74
CA ALA A 453 2.65 12.35 12.02
C ALA A 453 4.15 12.50 12.38
N ASN A 454 4.85 13.45 11.75
CA ASN A 454 6.31 13.60 11.79
C ASN A 454 7.09 12.38 11.23
N GLU A 455 6.48 11.61 10.34
CA GLU A 455 7.04 10.38 9.78
C GLU A 455 7.27 10.44 8.27
N CYS A 456 6.74 11.47 7.60
CA CYS A 456 6.90 11.76 6.17
C CYS A 456 8.04 12.75 5.89
N GLY A 457 9.15 12.72 6.65
CA GLY A 457 10.25 13.68 6.50
C GLY A 457 11.07 13.55 5.19
N GLU A 458 10.86 12.46 4.46
CA GLU A 458 11.44 12.18 3.15
C GLU A 458 10.37 11.57 2.24
N HIS A 459 10.50 11.75 0.92
CA HIS A 459 9.49 11.26 -0.03
C HIS A 459 9.27 9.74 0.03
N TRP A 460 10.33 8.92 0.15
CA TRP A 460 10.16 7.47 0.30
C TRP A 460 9.35 7.09 1.56
N ARG A 461 9.48 7.89 2.62
CA ARG A 461 8.68 7.71 3.83
C ARG A 461 7.24 8.15 3.60
N ALA A 462 7.00 9.26 2.92
CA ALA A 462 5.66 9.68 2.53
C ALA A 462 4.96 8.64 1.63
N ALA A 463 5.70 7.97 0.75
CA ALA A 463 5.21 6.85 -0.05
C ALA A 463 4.80 5.65 0.84
N ASN A 464 5.67 5.23 1.76
CA ASN A 464 5.39 4.16 2.72
C ASN A 464 4.17 4.45 3.60
N ILE A 465 4.17 5.60 4.28
CA ILE A 465 3.09 6.02 5.17
C ILE A 465 1.78 6.14 4.39
N GLY A 466 1.77 6.86 3.27
CA GLY A 466 0.57 7.09 2.49
C GLY A 466 -0.06 5.80 1.95
N MET A 467 0.74 4.96 1.27
CA MET A 467 0.22 3.73 0.67
C MET A 467 -0.10 2.68 1.74
N GLY A 468 0.76 2.50 2.75
CA GLY A 468 0.59 1.47 3.75
C GLY A 468 -0.46 1.81 4.82
N ALA A 469 -0.57 3.07 5.27
CA ALA A 469 -1.64 3.48 6.19
C ALA A 469 -3.01 3.44 5.48
N PHE A 470 -3.07 3.73 4.18
CA PHE A 470 -4.33 3.55 3.46
C PHE A 470 -4.69 2.05 3.30
N LEU A 471 -3.71 1.16 3.14
CA LEU A 471 -3.94 -0.29 3.23
C LEU A 471 -4.41 -0.73 4.63
N HIS A 472 -3.92 -0.10 5.69
CA HIS A 472 -4.41 -0.31 7.06
C HIS A 472 -5.92 -0.01 7.17
N GLU A 473 -6.38 1.10 6.59
CA GLU A 473 -7.81 1.42 6.54
C GLU A 473 -8.62 0.44 5.66
N CYS A 474 -8.02 -0.05 4.58
CA CYS A 474 -8.60 -1.15 3.82
C CYS A 474 -8.73 -2.42 4.68
N GLY A 475 -7.79 -2.68 5.58
CA GLY A 475 -7.87 -3.76 6.56
C GLY A 475 -9.07 -3.61 7.51
N HIS A 476 -9.29 -2.42 8.06
CA HIS A 476 -10.49 -2.13 8.87
C HIS A 476 -11.80 -2.28 8.10
N LEU A 477 -11.84 -1.81 6.85
CA LEU A 477 -12.93 -2.07 5.91
C LEU A 477 -13.17 -3.58 5.74
N LEU A 478 -12.11 -4.39 5.70
CA LEU A 478 -12.14 -5.85 5.64
C LEU A 478 -12.26 -6.51 7.02
N THR A 479 -12.70 -5.77 8.04
CA THR A 479 -12.97 -6.22 9.42
C THR A 479 -11.77 -6.62 10.26
N LEU A 480 -10.55 -6.29 9.82
CA LEU A 480 -9.35 -6.48 10.63
C LEU A 480 -9.33 -5.46 11.79
N ALA A 481 -8.99 -5.92 12.98
CA ALA A 481 -8.69 -5.06 14.11
C ALA A 481 -7.20 -4.69 14.14
N HIS A 482 -6.83 -3.73 14.99
CA HIS A 482 -5.42 -3.47 15.27
C HIS A 482 -4.71 -4.72 15.81
N THR A 483 -3.45 -4.88 15.42
CA THR A 483 -2.56 -5.93 15.89
C THR A 483 -1.35 -5.33 16.63
N PRO A 484 -0.58 -6.12 17.39
CA PRO A 484 0.64 -5.63 18.02
C PRO A 484 1.71 -5.14 17.03
N SER A 485 1.81 -5.76 15.85
CA SER A 485 2.79 -5.48 14.80
C SER A 485 2.19 -5.62 13.39
N GLY A 486 2.97 -5.33 12.34
CA GLY A 486 2.55 -5.44 10.94
C GLY A 486 1.67 -4.29 10.44
N ILE A 487 1.01 -4.49 9.29
CA ILE A 487 0.26 -3.44 8.59
C ILE A 487 -0.93 -2.89 9.40
N MET A 488 -1.57 -3.72 10.24
CA MET A 488 -2.65 -3.31 11.16
C MET A 488 -2.11 -2.65 12.45
N SER A 489 -0.83 -2.27 12.44
CA SER A 489 -0.12 -1.46 13.43
C SER A 489 0.77 -0.47 12.64
N ARG A 490 1.98 -0.17 13.12
CA ARG A 490 2.94 0.74 12.48
C ARG A 490 3.81 0.12 11.37
N GLY A 491 3.56 -1.12 10.94
CA GLY A 491 4.38 -1.81 9.93
C GLY A 491 4.39 -1.12 8.57
N PHE A 492 3.42 -0.25 8.28
CA PHE A 492 3.41 0.55 7.06
C PHE A 492 4.61 1.51 6.94
N ASN A 493 5.34 1.82 8.03
CA ASN A 493 6.58 2.61 7.96
C ASN A 493 7.65 1.93 7.08
N ASP A 494 7.58 0.60 6.99
CA ASP A 494 8.54 -0.26 6.31
C ASP A 494 7.91 -0.99 5.09
N TYR A 495 6.78 -0.48 4.60
CA TYR A 495 6.00 -1.07 3.50
C TYR A 495 6.83 -1.39 2.24
N ASN A 496 7.79 -0.53 1.87
CA ASN A 496 8.70 -0.73 0.75
C ASN A 496 9.53 -2.01 0.84
N ARG A 497 9.82 -2.52 2.04
CA ARG A 497 10.74 -3.64 2.25
C ARG A 497 10.25 -4.95 1.64
N THR A 498 8.93 -5.11 1.48
CA THR A 498 8.34 -6.25 0.77
C THR A 498 8.58 -6.21 -0.74
N PHE A 499 8.73 -5.02 -1.32
CA PHE A 499 8.89 -4.84 -2.77
C PHE A 499 10.34 -4.73 -3.21
N MET A 500 11.25 -4.37 -2.30
CA MET A 500 12.59 -3.91 -2.62
C MET A 500 13.66 -4.72 -1.89
N ALA A 501 14.74 -5.07 -2.59
CA ALA A 501 15.95 -5.61 -1.97
C ALA A 501 16.87 -4.51 -1.40
N ARG A 502 16.50 -3.23 -1.59
CA ARG A 502 17.22 -2.05 -1.08
C ARG A 502 16.25 -1.12 -0.36
N SER A 503 16.68 -0.58 0.78
CA SER A 503 15.95 0.46 1.50
C SER A 503 16.92 1.58 1.90
N PRO A 504 16.53 2.87 1.87
CA PRO A 504 17.43 3.98 2.21
C PRO A 504 18.04 3.92 3.62
N ASN A 505 17.39 3.20 4.54
CA ASN A 505 17.76 3.11 5.95
C ASN A 505 18.39 1.75 6.33
N ILE A 506 18.68 0.85 5.39
CA ILE A 506 19.28 -0.46 5.64
C ILE A 506 20.58 -0.59 4.84
N ASN A 507 21.63 -1.06 5.52
CA ASN A 507 22.87 -1.46 4.87
C ASN A 507 22.77 -2.92 4.39
N GLY A 508 23.09 -3.17 3.12
CA GLY A 508 23.01 -4.49 2.51
C GLY A 508 21.61 -4.85 2.01
N ALA A 509 21.41 -6.12 1.68
CA ALA A 509 20.16 -6.61 1.11
C ALA A 509 19.03 -6.66 2.15
N VAL A 510 17.88 -6.07 1.81
CA VAL A 510 16.63 -6.23 2.54
C VAL A 510 16.12 -7.65 2.32
N ARG A 511 16.13 -8.45 3.39
CA ARG A 511 15.65 -9.84 3.41
C ARG A 511 14.28 -9.92 4.06
N GLN A 512 13.67 -11.10 4.04
CA GLN A 512 12.34 -11.29 4.58
C GLN A 512 12.27 -10.96 6.08
N ARG A 513 13.31 -11.29 6.84
CA ARG A 513 13.44 -10.94 8.27
C ARG A 513 13.42 -9.43 8.57
N ASP A 514 13.64 -8.59 7.57
CA ASP A 514 13.71 -7.13 7.72
C ASP A 514 12.35 -6.45 7.47
N GLU A 515 11.30 -7.19 7.08
CA GLU A 515 9.99 -6.67 6.63
C GLU A 515 8.92 -6.52 7.74
N ALA A 516 9.34 -6.51 9.01
CA ALA A 516 8.56 -6.61 10.25
C ALA A 516 7.08 -6.10 10.28
#